data_AF-A0A7C1QXH2-F1
#
_entry.id   AF-A0A7C1QXH2-F1
#
_cell.length_a   1.000
_cell.length_b   1.000
_cell.length_c   1.000
_cell.angle_alpha   90.00
_cell.angle_beta   90.00
_cell.angle_gamma   90.00
#
_symmetry.space_group_name_H-M   'P 1'
#
loop_
_entity.id
_entity.type
_entity.pdbx_description
1 polymer ?
#
loop_
_entity_poly.entity_id
_entity_poly.type
_entity_poly.pdbx_seq_one_letter_code
_entity_poly.pdbx_strand_id
1 'polypeptide(L)'
;MMALQSRINDGRDKFCSKKCLSLWMSNNKSESKHPNWKGGKYKVSGYVYVLSKNHPHKSLDGYVLEHRLEMEKYLNRFLLPAEVVHHINGIRDDNRVENLELYQDNSQHFKEEHQHFTRNSYGRFVSI
;
A
#
# COMPACT_ATOMS: atom_id res chain seq x y z
N MET A 1 6.55 -44.42 -9.51
CA MET A 1 7.08 -43.16 -8.94
C MET A 1 7.24 -43.37 -7.44
N MET A 2 8.47 -43.46 -6.93
CA MET A 2 8.73 -43.66 -5.50
C MET A 2 8.47 -42.36 -4.74
N ALA A 3 7.64 -42.42 -3.69
CA ALA A 3 7.45 -41.28 -2.80
C ALA A 3 8.75 -41.01 -2.03
N LEU A 4 9.22 -39.77 -2.01
CA LEU A 4 10.35 -39.35 -1.18
C LEU A 4 9.96 -39.50 0.30
N GLN A 5 10.50 -40.53 0.96
CA GLN A 5 10.37 -40.70 2.41
C GLN A 5 11.07 -39.53 3.14
N SER A 6 10.45 -39.01 4.20
CA SER A 6 11.01 -37.89 4.99
C SER A 6 12.20 -38.36 5.85
N ARG A 7 13.30 -37.59 5.90
CA ARG A 7 14.54 -37.92 6.65
C ARG A 7 14.64 -37.23 8.01
N ILE A 8 13.51 -37.07 8.71
CA ILE A 8 13.50 -36.48 10.07
C ILE A 8 14.44 -37.23 11.01
N ASN A 9 14.43 -38.58 10.96
CA ASN A 9 15.22 -39.42 11.85
C ASN A 9 16.74 -39.22 11.71
N ASP A 10 17.20 -38.72 10.56
CA ASP A 10 18.61 -38.42 10.30
C ASP A 10 18.99 -36.99 10.72
N GLY A 11 18.06 -36.23 11.32
CA GLY A 11 18.24 -34.82 11.70
C GLY A 11 18.32 -33.84 10.53
N ARG A 12 18.17 -34.31 9.29
CA ARG A 12 18.34 -33.51 8.06
C ARG A 12 17.09 -32.74 7.64
N ASP A 13 15.91 -33.22 8.04
CA ASP A 13 14.63 -32.58 7.74
C ASP A 13 13.90 -32.22 9.05
N LYS A 14 13.43 -30.97 9.19
CA LYS A 14 12.65 -30.53 10.38
C LYS A 14 11.19 -30.99 10.37
N PHE A 15 10.65 -31.45 9.24
CA PHE A 15 9.23 -31.72 9.06
C PHE A 15 8.99 -33.00 8.27
N CYS A 16 7.87 -33.68 8.54
CA CYS A 16 7.54 -35.01 8.01
C CYS A 16 7.23 -35.06 6.52
N SER A 17 6.98 -33.91 5.92
CA SER A 17 6.72 -33.77 4.49
C SER A 17 6.64 -32.28 4.16
N LYS A 18 6.65 -31.96 2.85
CA LYS A 18 6.31 -30.61 2.37
C LYS A 18 4.91 -30.15 2.84
N LYS A 19 3.98 -31.08 3.04
CA LYS A 19 2.64 -30.80 3.58
C LYS A 19 2.71 -30.40 5.06
N CYS A 20 3.48 -31.13 5.88
CA CYS A 20 3.68 -30.79 7.29
C CYS A 20 4.36 -29.41 7.44
N LEU A 21 5.36 -29.13 6.61
CA LEU A 21 6.01 -27.81 6.52
C LEU A 21 5.00 -26.71 6.15
N SER A 22 4.18 -26.93 5.11
CA SER A 22 3.17 -25.97 4.66
C SER A 22 2.12 -25.67 5.74
N LEU A 23 1.62 -26.69 6.44
CA LEU A 23 0.68 -26.52 7.56
C LEU A 23 1.30 -25.72 8.71
N TRP A 24 2.54 -26.05 9.08
CA TRP A 24 3.26 -25.32 10.11
C TRP A 24 3.49 -23.86 9.70
N MET A 25 3.90 -23.62 8.44
CA MET A 25 4.05 -22.27 7.91
C MET A 25 2.73 -21.51 7.96
N SER A 26 1.62 -22.06 7.47
CA SER A 26 0.31 -21.38 7.48
C SER A 26 -0.15 -21.02 8.90
N ASN A 27 0.06 -21.90 9.88
CA ASN A 27 -0.32 -21.65 11.28
C ASN A 27 0.62 -20.66 12.00
N ASN A 28 1.88 -20.57 11.59
CA ASN A 28 2.90 -19.74 12.24
C ASN A 28 3.28 -18.49 11.45
N LYS A 29 2.75 -18.32 10.24
CA LYS A 29 2.81 -17.08 9.45
C LYS A 29 1.81 -16.08 10.02
N SER A 30 1.97 -15.82 11.31
CA SER A 30 1.33 -14.73 12.02
C SER A 30 2.11 -13.48 11.67
N GLU A 31 1.39 -12.53 11.09
CA GLU A 31 1.81 -11.16 10.84
C GLU A 31 2.69 -10.61 11.97
N SER A 32 2.23 -10.63 13.22
CA SER A 32 2.95 -10.08 14.36
C SER A 32 4.15 -10.88 14.88
N LYS A 33 4.35 -12.14 14.47
CA LYS A 33 5.46 -12.99 14.94
C LYS A 33 6.70 -12.93 14.04
N HIS A 34 6.59 -12.29 12.87
CA HIS A 34 7.73 -12.12 11.97
C HIS A 34 8.61 -10.96 12.46
N PRO A 35 9.95 -11.13 12.62
CA PRO A 35 10.81 -10.08 13.20
C PRO A 35 10.83 -8.79 12.39
N ASN A 36 10.60 -8.86 11.07
CA ASN A 36 10.51 -7.68 10.20
C ASN A 36 9.09 -7.08 10.12
N TRP A 37 8.13 -7.58 10.90
CA TRP A 37 6.77 -7.03 10.90
C TRP A 37 6.73 -5.66 11.55
N LYS A 38 6.36 -4.64 10.77
CA LYS A 38 6.28 -3.24 11.23
C LYS A 38 4.83 -2.79 11.40
N GLY A 39 4.03 -3.60 12.11
CA GLY A 39 2.63 -3.29 12.36
C GLY A 39 1.75 -3.29 11.10
N GLY A 40 2.16 -3.99 10.04
CA GLY A 40 1.45 -3.98 8.77
C GLY A 40 1.64 -2.68 7.98
N LYS A 41 2.73 -1.95 8.21
CA LYS A 41 3.09 -0.77 7.41
C LYS A 41 4.33 -1.00 6.57
N TYR A 42 4.34 -0.45 5.36
CA TYR A 42 5.53 -0.40 4.52
C TYR A 42 5.56 0.87 3.68
N LYS A 43 6.74 1.28 3.23
CA LYS A 43 6.94 2.49 2.41
C LYS A 43 7.43 2.11 1.01
N VAL A 44 6.79 2.63 -0.03
CA VAL A 44 7.18 2.46 -1.44
C VAL A 44 7.01 3.79 -2.16
N SER A 45 8.02 4.21 -2.92
CA SER A 45 8.00 5.43 -3.74
C SER A 45 7.59 6.71 -2.98
N GLY A 46 7.97 6.80 -1.71
CA GLY A 46 7.62 7.92 -0.81
C GLY A 46 6.30 7.75 -0.07
N TYR A 47 5.42 6.86 -0.51
CA TYR A 47 4.11 6.64 0.11
C TYR A 47 4.16 5.56 1.18
N VAL A 48 3.40 5.77 2.26
CA VAL A 48 3.18 4.78 3.32
C VAL A 48 1.89 4.01 3.06
N TYR A 49 1.99 2.69 3.08
CA TYR A 49 0.87 1.75 2.96
C TYR A 49 0.61 1.13 4.33
N VAL A 50 -0.67 1.01 4.69
CA VAL A 50 -1.14 0.49 5.98
C VAL A 50 -2.13 -0.64 5.75
N LEU A 51 -1.87 -1.79 6.35
CA LEU A 51 -2.73 -2.96 6.27
C LEU A 51 -4.08 -2.66 6.93
N SER A 52 -5.15 -2.71 6.15
CA SER A 52 -6.51 -2.37 6.57
C SER A 52 -7.49 -3.40 6.00
N LYS A 53 -7.50 -4.61 6.58
CA LYS A 53 -8.24 -5.78 6.06
C LYS A 53 -9.74 -5.55 5.83
N ASN A 54 -10.36 -4.70 6.64
CA ASN A 54 -11.80 -4.41 6.56
C ASN A 54 -12.13 -3.14 5.77
N HIS A 55 -11.13 -2.45 5.22
CA HIS A 55 -11.37 -1.23 4.47
C HIS A 55 -12.06 -1.54 3.12
N PRO A 56 -13.09 -0.78 2.72
CA PRO A 56 -13.84 -1.03 1.48
C PRO A 56 -12.97 -0.79 0.24
N HIS A 57 -12.08 0.20 0.27
CA HIS A 57 -11.22 0.59 -0.85
C HIS A 57 -9.76 0.17 -0.68
N LYS A 58 -9.51 -0.97 -0.02
CA LYS A 58 -8.17 -1.55 0.09
C LYS A 58 -7.69 -2.14 -1.24
N SER A 59 -6.38 -2.24 -1.40
CA SER A 59 -5.75 -3.02 -2.47
C SER A 59 -6.08 -4.51 -2.35
N LEU A 60 -5.75 -5.29 -3.38
CA LEU A 60 -5.90 -6.76 -3.37
C LEU A 60 -5.14 -7.42 -2.20
N ASP A 61 -3.99 -6.84 -1.82
CA ASP A 61 -3.17 -7.30 -0.70
C ASP A 61 -3.68 -6.79 0.67
N GLY A 62 -4.75 -5.99 0.67
CA GLY A 62 -5.42 -5.49 1.85
C GLY A 62 -4.87 -4.18 2.43
N TYR A 63 -4.07 -3.44 1.67
CA TYR A 63 -3.44 -2.20 2.12
C TYR A 63 -4.16 -0.95 1.61
N VAL A 64 -4.06 0.14 2.35
CA VAL A 64 -4.56 1.47 1.99
C VAL A 64 -3.42 2.48 2.19
N LEU A 65 -3.40 3.55 1.39
CA LEU A 65 -2.45 4.64 1.55
C LEU A 65 -2.73 5.41 2.85
N GLU A 66 -1.69 5.69 3.63
CA GLU A 66 -1.84 6.33 4.95
C GLU A 66 -2.45 7.73 4.86
N HIS A 67 -2.03 8.56 3.90
CA HIS A 67 -2.63 9.88 3.69
C HIS A 67 -4.14 9.81 3.41
N ARG A 68 -4.63 8.76 2.73
CA ARG A 68 -6.07 8.58 2.53
C ARG A 68 -6.76 8.28 3.85
N LEU A 69 -6.19 7.39 4.66
CA LEU A 69 -6.74 7.06 5.97
C LEU A 69 -6.79 8.28 6.90
N GLU A 70 -5.77 9.13 6.92
CA GLU A 70 -5.77 10.35 7.74
C GLU A 70 -6.84 11.35 7.26
N MET A 71 -7.00 11.51 5.95
CA MET A 71 -8.08 12.35 5.38
C MET A 71 -9.48 11.77 5.66
N GLU A 72 -9.66 10.45 5.56
CA GLU A 72 -10.94 9.77 5.87
C GLU A 72 -11.32 9.94 7.35
N LYS A 73 -10.35 9.83 8.26
CA LYS A 73 -10.56 10.10 9.69
C LYS A 73 -11.01 11.55 9.91
N TYR A 74 -10.36 12.50 9.25
CA TYR A 74 -10.71 13.92 9.36
C TYR A 74 -12.12 14.22 8.86
N LEU A 75 -12.52 13.63 7.73
CA LEU A 75 -13.85 13.81 7.14
C LEU A 75 -14.94 12.95 7.78
N ASN A 76 -14.55 11.98 8.62
CA ASN A 76 -15.43 10.98 9.22
C ASN A 76 -16.27 10.21 8.18
N ARG A 77 -15.69 9.91 7.01
CA ARG A 77 -16.27 9.06 5.96
C ARG A 77 -15.16 8.43 5.11
N PHE A 78 -15.49 7.36 4.39
CA PHE A 78 -14.59 6.84 3.35
C PHE A 78 -14.50 7.80 2.16
N LEU A 79 -13.31 7.90 1.59
CA LEU A 79 -13.10 8.62 0.35
C LEU A 79 -13.60 7.78 -0.82
N LEU A 80 -14.20 8.43 -1.80
CA LEU A 80 -14.60 7.81 -3.05
C LEU A 80 -13.36 7.36 -3.85
N PRO A 81 -13.51 6.36 -4.73
CA PRO A 81 -12.41 5.91 -5.58
C PRO A 81 -11.86 6.99 -6.52
N ALA A 82 -12.68 7.97 -6.89
CA ALA A 82 -12.28 9.07 -7.77
C ALA A 82 -11.52 10.17 -7.03
N GLU A 83 -11.77 10.36 -5.74
CA GLU A 83 -11.15 11.42 -4.94
C GLU A 83 -9.64 11.19 -4.79
N VAL A 84 -8.86 12.26 -4.91
CA VAL A 84 -7.40 12.26 -4.87
C VAL A 84 -6.92 13.11 -3.70
N VAL A 85 -5.96 12.59 -2.93
CA VAL A 85 -5.34 13.34 -1.83
C VAL A 85 -3.94 13.74 -2.28
N HIS A 86 -3.65 15.04 -2.22
CA HIS A 86 -2.39 15.64 -2.59
C HIS A 86 -1.62 16.11 -1.36
N HIS A 87 -0.29 16.08 -1.42
CA HIS A 87 0.60 16.58 -0.38
C HIS A 87 1.13 17.96 -0.76
N ILE A 88 0.68 19.00 -0.07
CA ILE A 88 0.94 20.41 -0.41
C ILE A 88 2.45 20.72 -0.42
N ASN A 89 3.20 20.20 0.54
CA ASN A 89 4.66 20.38 0.60
C ASN A 89 5.47 19.44 -0.32
N GLY A 90 4.82 18.56 -1.08
CA GLY A 90 5.46 17.55 -1.94
C GLY A 90 6.13 16.39 -1.19
N ILE A 91 6.08 16.36 0.15
CA ILE A 91 6.66 15.31 1.00
C ILE A 91 5.60 14.23 1.23
N ARG A 92 5.71 13.13 0.49
CA ARG A 92 4.70 12.05 0.38
C ARG A 92 4.44 11.25 1.65
N ASP A 93 5.29 11.38 2.66
CA ASP A 93 5.12 10.75 3.98
C ASP A 93 4.76 11.74 5.10
N ASP A 94 4.62 13.04 4.80
CA ASP A 94 4.06 14.01 5.74
C ASP A 94 2.52 13.99 5.66
N ASN A 95 1.93 13.03 6.36
CA ASN A 95 0.48 12.75 6.32
C ASN A 95 -0.34 13.57 7.33
N ARG A 96 0.21 14.68 7.85
CA ARG A 96 -0.55 15.60 8.70
C ARG A 96 -1.67 16.24 7.89
N VAL A 97 -2.89 16.28 8.44
CA VAL A 97 -4.09 16.72 7.71
C VAL A 97 -3.92 18.13 7.14
N GLU A 98 -3.23 19.03 7.85
CA GLU A 98 -2.94 20.39 7.36
C GLU A 98 -2.02 20.44 6.13
N ASN A 99 -1.32 19.34 5.81
CA ASN A 99 -0.46 19.20 4.63
C ASN A 99 -1.16 18.42 3.50
N LEU A 100 -2.41 18.01 3.69
CA LEU A 100 -3.17 17.22 2.74
C LEU A 100 -4.28 18.05 2.13
N GLU A 101 -4.43 17.96 0.81
CA GLU A 101 -5.50 18.59 0.06
C GLU A 101 -6.32 17.53 -0.67
N LEU A 102 -7.65 17.68 -0.65
CA LEU A 102 -8.57 16.73 -1.27
C LEU A 102 -9.14 17.30 -2.57
N TYR A 103 -8.95 16.54 -3.65
CA TYR A 103 -9.54 16.79 -4.96
C TYR A 103 -10.67 15.82 -5.25
N GLN A 104 -11.69 16.30 -5.96
CA GLN A 104 -12.83 15.46 -6.38
C GLN A 104 -12.41 14.38 -7.38
N ASP A 105 -11.43 14.70 -8.24
CA ASP A 105 -10.92 13.80 -9.27
C ASP A 105 -9.51 14.20 -9.74
N ASN A 106 -8.88 13.33 -10.52
CA ASN A 106 -7.55 13.56 -11.11
C ASN A 106 -7.53 14.74 -12.11
N SER A 107 -8.65 15.10 -12.72
CA SER A 107 -8.71 16.23 -13.66
C SER A 107 -8.54 17.55 -12.92
N GLN A 108 -9.18 17.70 -11.76
CA GLN A 108 -8.99 18.87 -10.90
C GLN A 108 -7.57 18.93 -10.34
N HIS A 109 -7.06 17.83 -9.78
CA HIS A 109 -5.68 17.75 -9.29
C HIS A 109 -4.67 18.13 -10.38
N PHE A 110 -4.82 17.57 -11.59
CA PHE A 110 -3.93 17.87 -12.72
C PHE A 110 -4.02 19.33 -13.16
N LYS A 111 -5.22 19.93 -13.20
CA LYS A 111 -5.40 21.32 -13.60
C LYS A 111 -4.62 22.25 -12.68
N GLU A 112 -4.67 22.04 -11.38
CA GLU A 112 -4.03 22.89 -10.39
C GLU A 112 -2.50 22.76 -10.40
N GLU A 113 -1.99 21.53 -10.46
CA GLU A 113 -0.56 21.25 -10.59
C GLU A 113 0.05 21.83 -11.87
N HIS A 114 -0.70 21.80 -12.97
CA HIS A 114 -0.21 22.18 -14.29
C HIS A 114 -0.78 23.50 -14.83
N GLN A 115 -1.27 24.40 -13.97
CA GLN A 115 -1.75 25.73 -14.39
C GLN A 115 -0.69 26.53 -15.18
N HIS A 116 0.59 26.20 -15.01
CA HIS A 116 1.72 26.86 -15.65
C HIS A 116 2.18 26.22 -16.97
N PHE A 117 1.40 25.32 -17.57
CA PHE A 117 1.77 24.70 -18.85
C PHE A 117 0.78 25.07 -19.96
N THR A 118 1.30 25.55 -21.08
CA THR A 118 0.57 25.79 -22.33
C THR A 118 0.96 24.76 -23.40
N ARG A 119 0.16 24.60 -24.44
CA ARG A 119 0.48 23.74 -25.59
C ARG A 119 1.07 24.61 -26.71
N ASN A 120 2.26 24.25 -27.18
CA ASN A 120 2.83 24.90 -28.36
C ASN A 120 2.17 24.43 -29.68
N SER A 121 2.62 24.97 -30.82
CA SER A 121 2.12 24.61 -32.15
C SER A 121 2.29 23.13 -32.54
N TYR A 122 3.11 22.37 -31.81
CA TYR A 122 3.32 20.92 -31.99
C TYR A 122 2.52 20.08 -30.97
N GLY A 123 1.69 20.70 -30.14
CA GLY A 123 0.89 20.02 -29.10
C GLY A 123 1.68 19.57 -27.87
N ARG A 124 2.95 19.97 -27.72
CA ARG A 124 3.75 19.67 -26.52
C ARG A 124 3.44 20.68 -25.41
N PHE A 125 3.37 20.18 -24.18
CA PHE A 125 3.32 21.03 -22.98
C PHE A 125 4.65 21.80 -22.85
N VAL A 126 4.55 23.12 -22.76
CA VAL A 126 5.66 24.05 -22.49
C VAL A 126 5.27 24.90 -21.29
N SER A 127 6.22 25.24 -20.43
CA SER A 127 5.95 26.21 -19.36
C SER A 127 5.52 27.54 -20.02
N ILE A 128 4.51 28.18 -19.44
CA ILE A 128 4.20 29.58 -19.71
C ILE A 128 5.40 30.44 -19.26
#